data_AF-A0A9D7DUX3-F1
#
_entry.id   AF-A0A9D7DUX3-F1
#
_cell.length_a   1.000
_cell.length_b   1.000
_cell.length_c   1.000
_cell.angle_alpha   90.00
_cell.angle_beta   90.00
_cell.angle_gamma   90.00
#
_symmetry.space_group_name_H-M   'P 1'
#
loop_
_entity.id
_entity.type
_entity.pdbx_description
1 polymer ?
#
loop_
_entity_poly.entity_id
_entity_poly.type
_entity_poly.pdbx_seq_one_letter_code
_entity_poly.pdbx_strand_id
1 'polypeptide(L)'
;MWTEGATCAQGCGGGGQQCATTCDQASAIQLNQIYSCDLQGGRGAANWFRVGITTGTFRFEVATAQGNDYDVYTFSPCGSGPRMSKRSDRFDGRLHLRLHRLGDLFIAVAIWDGGGPFDFRVTQVGITDQPGSIALK
;
A
#
# COMPACT_ATOMS: atom_id res chain seq x y z
N MET A 1 2.75 -16.07 10.11
CA MET A 1 2.61 -15.20 8.91
C MET A 1 3.25 -13.86 9.27
N TRP A 2 4.19 -13.30 8.50
CA TRP A 2 5.02 -12.16 8.96
C TRP A 2 4.25 -10.85 9.25
N THR A 3 2.97 -10.79 8.90
CA THR A 3 2.03 -9.72 9.25
C THR A 3 1.40 -9.88 10.66
N GLU A 4 1.60 -11.02 11.32
CA GLU A 4 1.19 -11.25 12.71
C GLU A 4 2.07 -10.41 13.62
N GLY A 5 1.57 -9.24 14.02
CA GLY A 5 2.28 -8.31 14.91
C GLY A 5 2.40 -6.87 14.39
N ALA A 6 2.01 -6.59 13.14
CA ALA A 6 1.94 -5.23 12.63
C ALA A 6 0.73 -4.46 13.21
N THR A 7 0.64 -4.35 14.53
CA THR A 7 -0.44 -3.62 15.19
C THR A 7 -0.21 -2.13 15.07
N CYS A 8 -0.87 -1.51 14.09
CA CYS A 8 -0.98 -0.05 13.98
C CYS A 8 -1.91 0.54 15.09
N ALA A 9 -2.02 -0.13 16.25
CA ALA A 9 -3.06 0.07 17.26
C ALA A 9 -2.84 1.27 18.19
N GLN A 10 -1.65 1.87 18.17
CA GLN A 10 -1.37 3.10 18.91
C GLN A 10 -1.17 4.22 17.91
N GLY A 11 -2.00 5.27 18.05
CA GLY A 11 -2.13 6.45 17.19
C GLY A 11 -1.17 6.54 16.02
N CYS A 12 -1.70 6.36 14.80
CA CYS A 12 -1.02 6.71 13.55
C CYS A 12 -0.86 8.24 13.45
N GLY A 13 -0.06 8.81 14.35
CA GLY A 13 0.41 10.18 14.28
C GLY A 13 1.34 10.25 13.10
N GLY A 14 0.82 10.72 11.97
CA GLY A 14 1.57 10.79 10.72
C GLY A 14 2.94 11.40 10.92
N GLY A 15 3.97 10.55 10.86
CA GLY A 15 5.36 10.97 10.91
C GLY A 15 5.73 11.59 9.59
N GLY A 16 6.29 12.80 9.61
CA GLY A 16 6.78 13.52 8.43
C GLY A 16 8.01 12.90 7.76
N GLN A 17 8.33 11.63 8.04
CA GLN A 17 9.47 10.95 7.43
C GLN A 17 9.03 10.27 6.13
N GLN A 18 9.74 10.59 5.05
CA GLN A 18 9.63 9.86 3.79
C GLN A 18 10.18 8.44 3.98
N CYS A 19 9.45 7.42 3.51
CA CYS A 19 9.82 6.00 3.59
C CYS A 19 9.90 5.47 5.03
N ALA A 20 8.88 5.69 5.84
CA ALA A 20 8.82 5.16 7.20
C ALA A 20 8.93 3.63 7.21
N THR A 21 9.62 3.04 8.19
CA THR A 21 9.81 1.57 8.29
C THR A 21 8.85 0.90 9.27
N THR A 22 8.01 1.69 9.96
CA THR A 22 6.99 1.21 10.89
C THR A 22 5.62 1.79 10.56
N CYS A 23 4.55 1.05 10.87
CA CYS A 23 3.19 1.44 10.50
C CYS A 23 2.70 2.70 11.23
N ASP A 24 3.06 2.87 12.50
CA ASP A 24 2.69 4.04 13.33
C ASP A 24 3.24 5.35 12.76
N GLN A 25 4.35 5.27 12.03
CA GLN A 25 5.01 6.40 11.37
C GLN A 25 4.73 6.48 9.87
N ALA A 26 3.76 5.71 9.35
CA ALA A 26 3.51 5.58 7.92
C ALA A 26 3.52 6.93 7.18
N SER A 27 4.33 7.01 6.11
CA SER A 27 4.51 8.22 5.32
C SER A 27 3.20 8.64 4.68
N ALA A 28 2.77 9.88 4.92
CA ALA A 28 1.59 10.42 4.24
C ALA A 28 1.91 10.65 2.76
N ILE A 29 1.12 10.03 1.89
CA ILE A 29 1.28 10.14 0.43
C ILE A 29 0.01 10.67 -0.24
N GLN A 30 0.20 11.22 -1.43
CA GLN A 30 -0.86 11.72 -2.30
C GLN A 30 -1.01 10.79 -3.51
N LEU A 31 -2.24 10.72 -4.03
CA LEU A 31 -2.49 10.01 -5.28
C LEU A 31 -1.71 10.65 -6.43
N ASN A 32 -1.28 9.82 -7.38
CA ASN A 32 -0.55 10.18 -8.60
C ASN A 32 0.85 10.79 -8.38
N GLN A 33 1.34 10.83 -7.14
CA GLN A 33 2.71 11.25 -6.82
C GLN A 33 3.63 10.02 -6.74
N ILE A 34 4.89 10.20 -7.15
CA ILE A 34 5.93 9.18 -7.04
C ILE A 34 6.72 9.42 -5.76
N TYR A 35 6.93 8.35 -4.99
CA TYR A 35 7.73 8.35 -3.78
C TYR A 35 8.91 7.40 -3.96
N SER A 36 10.10 7.98 -4.03
CA SER A 36 11.35 7.23 -4.13
C SER A 36 11.85 6.87 -2.74
N CYS A 37 12.10 5.57 -2.54
CA CYS A 37 12.54 4.99 -1.29
C CYS A 37 13.67 4.01 -1.51
N ASP A 38 14.43 3.75 -0.46
CA ASP A 38 15.43 2.70 -0.44
C ASP A 38 15.14 1.78 0.74
N LEU A 39 14.81 0.52 0.44
CA LEU A 39 14.55 -0.47 1.46
C LEU A 39 15.79 -1.32 1.65
N GLN A 40 16.51 -1.01 2.72
CA GLN A 40 17.68 -1.76 3.15
C GLN A 40 17.26 -2.69 4.29
N GLY A 41 17.18 -3.99 4.01
CA GLY A 41 16.82 -4.98 5.02
C GLY A 41 16.45 -6.33 4.40
N GLY A 42 16.70 -7.41 5.14
CA GLY A 42 16.35 -8.75 4.68
C GLY A 42 14.83 -9.00 4.66
N ARG A 43 14.47 -10.25 4.38
CA ARG A 43 13.08 -10.73 4.30
C ARG A 43 12.17 -10.13 5.39
N GLY A 44 11.13 -9.43 4.97
CA GLY A 44 10.12 -8.84 5.86
C GLY A 44 10.40 -7.40 6.28
N ALA A 45 11.52 -6.80 5.85
CA ALA A 45 11.66 -5.35 5.87
C ALA A 45 10.58 -4.71 4.99
N ALA A 46 10.04 -3.58 5.43
CA ALA A 46 8.99 -2.87 4.70
C ALA A 46 9.07 -1.36 4.91
N ASN A 47 8.64 -0.60 3.89
CA ASN A 47 8.24 0.79 4.06
C ASN A 47 6.73 0.92 4.13
N TRP A 48 6.27 1.83 4.98
CA TRP A 48 4.87 2.04 5.30
C TRP A 48 4.40 3.40 4.80
N PHE A 49 3.26 3.39 4.12
CA PHE A 49 2.61 4.57 3.55
C PHE A 49 1.16 4.64 3.98
N ARG A 50 0.61 5.86 4.04
CA ARG A 50 -0.81 6.11 4.26
C ARG A 50 -1.34 7.06 3.19
N VAL A 51 -2.50 6.74 2.64
CA VAL A 51 -3.15 7.56 1.61
C VAL A 51 -4.63 7.69 1.91
N GLY A 52 -5.16 8.91 1.80
CA GLY A 52 -6.59 9.14 1.85
C GLY A 52 -7.23 8.64 0.56
N ILE A 53 -8.24 7.78 0.68
CA ILE A 53 -8.95 7.18 -0.46
C ILE A 53 -10.44 7.52 -0.44
N THR A 54 -10.99 7.61 -1.65
CA THR A 54 -12.43 7.61 -1.91
C THR A 54 -12.89 6.26 -2.44
N THR A 55 -14.19 6.08 -2.63
CA THR A 55 -14.72 4.88 -3.30
C THR A 55 -14.19 4.82 -4.74
N GLY A 56 -13.64 3.66 -5.13
CA GLY A 56 -13.10 3.50 -6.48
C GLY A 56 -12.17 2.31 -6.64
N THR A 57 -11.53 2.24 -7.80
CA THR A 57 -10.48 1.28 -8.13
C THR A 57 -9.14 1.99 -8.14
N PHE A 58 -8.20 1.46 -7.38
CA PHE A 58 -6.85 1.98 -7.21
C PHE A 58 -5.83 0.99 -7.75
N ARG A 59 -4.80 1.53 -8.37
CA ARG A 59 -3.60 0.82 -8.82
C ARG A 59 -2.44 1.23 -7.94
N PHE A 60 -1.72 0.25 -7.41
CA PHE A 60 -0.51 0.43 -6.63
C PHE A 60 0.65 -0.08 -7.48
N GLU A 61 1.70 0.72 -7.62
CA GLU A 61 2.79 0.46 -8.56
C GLU A 61 4.11 0.57 -7.83
N VAL A 62 4.92 -0.47 -7.91
CA VAL A 62 6.32 -0.44 -7.47
C VAL A 62 7.21 -0.63 -8.69
N ALA A 63 8.03 0.37 -8.99
CA ALA A 63 9.05 0.29 -10.03
C ALA A 63 10.42 0.10 -9.38
N THR A 64 11.23 -0.80 -9.93
CA THR A 64 12.59 -1.06 -9.45
C THR A 64 13.55 -1.07 -10.64
N ALA A 65 14.79 -0.60 -10.42
CA ALA A 65 15.82 -0.64 -11.45
C ALA A 65 16.52 -2.02 -11.55
N GLN A 66 16.42 -2.86 -10.51
CA GLN A 66 17.32 -4.01 -10.31
C GLN A 66 16.61 -5.37 -10.25
N GLY A 67 15.31 -5.46 -10.59
CA GLY A 67 14.57 -6.73 -10.55
C GLY A 67 14.37 -7.27 -9.14
N ASN A 68 14.49 -6.39 -8.13
CA ASN A 68 14.22 -6.71 -6.73
C ASN A 68 12.74 -7.08 -6.54
N ASP A 69 12.49 -8.09 -5.70
CA ASP A 69 11.16 -8.67 -5.49
C ASP A 69 10.43 -7.99 -4.33
N TYR A 70 9.57 -7.03 -4.67
CA TYR A 70 8.71 -6.33 -3.72
C TYR A 70 7.26 -6.80 -3.81
N ASP A 71 6.66 -6.95 -2.65
CA ASP A 71 5.23 -7.15 -2.49
C ASP A 71 4.57 -5.90 -1.91
N VAL A 72 3.32 -5.67 -2.32
CA VAL A 72 2.47 -4.61 -1.79
C VAL A 72 1.34 -5.22 -0.97
N TYR A 73 1.19 -4.72 0.25
CA TYR A 73 0.16 -5.12 1.21
C TYR A 73 -0.67 -3.91 1.60
N THR A 74 -1.97 -4.10 1.80
CA THR A 74 -2.87 -3.02 2.20
C THR A 74 -3.70 -3.38 3.42
N PHE A 75 -3.93 -2.39 4.28
CA PHE A 75 -4.55 -2.53 5.59
C PHE A 75 -5.55 -1.40 5.81
N SER A 76 -6.71 -1.75 6.38
CA SER A 76 -7.70 -0.75 6.83
C SER A 76 -7.28 -0.08 8.15
N PRO A 77 -7.83 1.10 8.48
CA PRO A 77 -7.55 1.81 9.71
C PRO A 77 -7.76 0.98 10.97
N CYS A 78 -7.04 1.36 12.00
CA CYS A 78 -6.57 0.50 13.06
C CYS A 78 -7.62 0.42 14.19
N GLY A 79 -8.68 -0.36 13.96
CA GLY A 79 -9.68 -0.69 14.99
C GLY A 79 -9.70 -2.17 15.41
N SER A 80 -9.07 -3.06 14.64
CA SER A 80 -9.15 -4.52 14.86
C SER A 80 -7.87 -5.29 14.48
N GLY A 81 -6.72 -4.63 14.52
CA GLY A 81 -5.46 -5.15 13.96
C GLY A 81 -5.39 -5.08 12.43
N PRO A 82 -4.20 -5.26 11.84
CA PRO A 82 -3.98 -5.23 10.40
C PRO A 82 -4.73 -6.39 9.73
N ARG A 83 -5.94 -6.17 9.22
CA ARG A 83 -6.54 -7.11 8.27
C ARG A 83 -5.94 -6.84 6.90
N MET A 84 -4.96 -7.64 6.51
CA MET A 84 -4.42 -7.66 5.15
C MET A 84 -5.59 -7.85 4.18
N SER A 85 -5.85 -6.86 3.33
CA SER A 85 -7.01 -6.89 2.46
C SER A 85 -6.73 -7.62 1.14
N LYS A 86 -5.53 -7.47 0.57
CA LYS A 86 -5.02 -8.18 -0.62
C LYS A 86 -3.49 -8.13 -0.71
N ARG A 87 -2.91 -9.07 -1.46
CA ARG A 87 -1.48 -9.18 -1.81
C ARG A 87 -1.35 -9.21 -3.34
N SER A 88 -0.32 -8.58 -3.90
CA SER A 88 0.13 -8.82 -5.28
C SER A 88 1.32 -9.77 -5.24
N ASP A 89 1.35 -10.76 -6.13
CA ASP A 89 2.51 -11.63 -6.31
C ASP A 89 3.37 -11.13 -7.50
N ARG A 90 4.65 -10.91 -7.21
CA ARG A 90 5.86 -10.97 -8.06
C ARG A 90 5.89 -10.30 -9.45
N PHE A 91 6.91 -9.43 -9.57
CA PHE A 91 7.53 -8.84 -10.79
C PHE A 91 6.65 -7.85 -11.59
N ASP A 92 7.04 -6.56 -11.57
CA ASP A 92 6.28 -5.37 -12.04
C ASP A 92 4.95 -5.18 -11.27
N GLY A 93 5.08 -5.11 -9.94
CA GLY A 93 4.03 -5.19 -8.91
C GLY A 93 2.90 -4.15 -9.05
N ARG A 94 2.03 -4.38 -10.02
CA ARG A 94 0.78 -3.64 -10.24
C ARG A 94 -0.35 -4.35 -9.53
N LEU A 95 -0.69 -3.88 -8.34
CA LEU A 95 -1.87 -4.34 -7.62
C LEU A 95 -3.08 -3.49 -7.99
N HIS A 96 -4.19 -4.12 -8.38
CA HIS A 96 -5.48 -3.42 -8.56
C HIS A 96 -6.42 -3.75 -7.40
N LEU A 97 -6.83 -2.75 -6.63
CA LEU A 97 -7.78 -2.88 -5.52
C LEU A 97 -9.02 -2.04 -5.78
N ARG A 98 -10.19 -2.68 -5.74
CA ARG A 98 -11.46 -1.98 -5.62
C ARG A 98 -11.76 -1.77 -4.14
N LEU A 99 -11.95 -0.53 -3.74
CA LEU A 99 -12.21 -0.11 -2.37
C LEU A 99 -13.58 0.57 -2.32
N HIS A 100 -14.42 0.07 -1.42
CA HIS A 100 -15.80 0.55 -1.20
C HIS A 100 -15.92 1.39 0.08
N ARG A 101 -14.80 1.95 0.55
CA ARG A 101 -14.72 2.67 1.83
C ARG A 101 -13.99 3.99 1.63
N LEU A 102 -14.45 4.99 2.35
CA LEU A 102 -13.79 6.29 2.50
C LEU A 102 -12.87 6.25 3.72
N GLY A 103 -11.74 6.93 3.65
CA GLY A 103 -10.83 7.12 4.77
C GLY A 103 -9.38 6.79 4.41
N ASP A 104 -8.56 6.56 5.42
CA ASP A 104 -7.15 6.25 5.20
C ASP A 104 -6.95 4.77 4.85
N LEU A 105 -6.06 4.51 3.90
CA LEU A 105 -5.54 3.18 3.61
C LEU A 105 -4.06 3.14 3.97
N PHE A 106 -3.66 2.13 4.74
CA PHE A 106 -2.27 1.87 5.06
C PHE A 106 -1.71 0.85 4.09
N ILE A 107 -0.49 1.06 3.64
CA ILE A 107 0.17 0.26 2.62
C ILE A 107 1.57 -0.09 3.13
N ALA A 108 1.94 -1.36 3.04
CA ALA A 108 3.32 -1.79 3.22
C ALA A 108 3.89 -2.24 1.88
N VAL A 109 5.02 -1.65 1.48
CA VAL A 109 5.86 -2.17 0.39
C VAL A 109 7.00 -2.93 1.06
N ALA A 110 7.01 -4.25 0.88
CA ALA A 110 7.93 -5.14 1.60
C ALA A 110 8.77 -5.97 0.64
N ILE A 111 9.98 -6.29 1.05
CA ILE A 111 10.93 -7.06 0.25
C ILE A 111 11.05 -8.49 0.77
N TRP A 112 11.08 -9.46 -0.14
CA TRP A 112 11.30 -10.87 0.22
C TRP A 112 12.78 -11.22 0.36
N ASP A 113 13.63 -10.66 -0.49
CA ASP A 113 15.06 -10.91 -0.49
C ASP A 113 15.82 -9.72 -1.12
N GLY A 114 17.04 -9.49 -0.64
CA GLY A 114 17.88 -8.38 -1.07
C GLY A 114 17.54 -7.03 -0.42
N GLY A 115 17.66 -5.96 -1.20
CA GLY A 115 17.44 -4.57 -0.80
C GLY A 115 17.69 -3.63 -1.97
N GLY A 116 17.19 -2.40 -1.90
CA GLY A 116 17.57 -1.36 -2.85
C GLY A 116 16.51 -0.30 -3.14
N PRO A 117 16.80 0.58 -4.12
CA PRO A 117 15.91 1.66 -4.47
C PRO A 117 14.65 1.16 -5.19
N PHE A 118 13.53 1.80 -4.89
CA PHE A 118 12.26 1.63 -5.58
C PHE A 118 11.49 2.95 -5.64
N ASP A 119 10.65 3.07 -6.66
CA ASP A 119 9.66 4.13 -6.80
C ASP A 119 8.26 3.56 -6.56
N PHE A 120 7.48 4.23 -5.71
CA PHE A 120 6.12 3.84 -5.37
C PHE A 120 5.10 4.90 -5.77
N ARG A 121 3.98 4.46 -6.36
CA ARG A 121 2.86 5.32 -6.73
C ARG A 121 1.52 4.64 -6.48
N VAL A 122 0.53 5.43 -6.06
CA VAL A 122 -0.88 5.02 -6.00
C VAL A 122 -1.68 5.88 -6.97
N THR A 123 -2.42 5.25 -7.87
CA THR A 123 -3.23 5.90 -8.91
C THR A 123 -4.69 5.48 -8.76
N GLN A 124 -5.64 6.40 -8.81
CA GLN A 124 -7.05 6.03 -8.97
C GLN A 124 -7.35 5.82 -10.46
N VAL A 125 -7.75 4.60 -10.83
CA VAL A 125 -7.97 4.19 -12.23
C VAL A 125 -9.45 4.03 -12.58
N GLY A 126 -10.36 4.23 -11.63
CA GLY A 126 -11.80 4.30 -11.87
C GLY A 126 -12.62 4.62 -10.63
N ILE A 127 -13.83 5.13 -10.83
CA ILE A 127 -14.86 5.29 -9.80
C ILE A 127 -16.01 4.38 -10.24
N THR A 128 -16.32 3.34 -9.47
CA THR A 128 -17.53 2.53 -9.74
C THR A 128 -18.46 2.59 -8.54
N ASP A 129 -19.18 3.71 -8.47
CA ASP A 129 -20.44 3.84 -7.75
C ASP A 129 -21.58 3.52 -8.72
N GLN A 130 -21.97 2.26 -8.86
CA GLN A 130 -23.34 1.95 -9.28
C GLN A 130 -23.87 0.72 -8.54
N PRO A 131 -24.80 0.91 -7.59
CA PRO A 131 -25.90 -0.03 -7.40
C PRO A 131 -26.91 0.23 -8.53
N GLY A 132 -26.79 -0.49 -9.64
CA GLY A 132 -27.67 -0.31 -10.80
C GLY A 132 -27.38 -1.31 -11.90
N SER A 133 -28.33 -2.24 -12.08
CA SER A 133 -28.47 -3.23 -13.15
C SER A 133 -27.80 -2.90 -14.49
N ILE A 134 -26.97 -3.83 -14.98
CA ILE A 134 -26.68 -3.94 -16.42
C ILE A 134 -27.94 -4.53 -17.06
N ALA A 135 -28.75 -3.69 -17.71
CA ALA A 135 -29.66 -4.16 -18.75
C ALA A 135 -28.84 -4.30 -20.03
N LEU A 136 -28.62 -5.54 -20.47
CA LEU A 136 -28.07 -5.82 -21.79
C LEU A 136 -29.15 -5.47 -22.83
N LYS A 137 -28.81 -4.61 -23.79
CA LYS A 137 -29.44 -4.59 -25.11
C LYS A 137 -28.55 -5.35 -26.08
#